data_AF-A0A800CY88-F1
#
_entry.id   AF-A0A800CY88-F1
#
_cell.length_a   1.000
_cell.length_b   1.000
_cell.length_c   1.000
_cell.angle_alpha   90.00
_cell.angle_beta   90.00
_cell.angle_gamma   90.00
#
_symmetry.space_group_name_H-M   'P 1'
#
loop_
_entity.id
_entity.type
_entity.pdbx_description
1 polymer ?
#
loop_
_entity_poly.entity_id
_entity_poly.type
_entity_poly.pdbx_seq_one_letter_code
_entity_poly.pdbx_strand_id
1 'polypeptide(L)' 'IAGKGLGLNNDWAYQIIKQVGNYGEIFERNVGTGSPLNIARGLNALWSKGGIMYAPPVR' A
#
# COMPACT_ATOMS: atom_id res chain seq x y z
N ILE A 1 16.68 -3.39 -3.73
CA ILE A 1 16.36 -4.62 -4.53
C ILE A 1 15.97 -4.26 -5.96
N ALA A 2 16.80 -4.60 -6.96
CA ALA A 2 16.37 -4.58 -8.36
C ALA A 2 15.33 -5.68 -8.62
N GLY A 3 14.39 -5.48 -9.56
CA GLY A 3 13.33 -6.47 -9.84
C GLY A 3 13.88 -7.88 -10.07
N LYS A 4 15.07 -8.00 -10.67
CA LYS A 4 15.81 -9.26 -10.87
C LYS A 4 15.98 -10.07 -9.58
N GLY A 5 16.21 -9.43 -8.43
CA GLY A 5 16.34 -10.12 -7.13
C GLY A 5 15.03 -10.73 -6.63
N LEU A 6 13.90 -10.33 -7.21
CA LEU A 6 12.55 -10.83 -6.91
C LEU A 6 11.99 -11.72 -8.03
N GLY A 7 12.76 -11.97 -9.09
CA GLY A 7 12.27 -12.67 -10.29
C GLY A 7 11.29 -11.85 -11.13
N LEU A 8 11.31 -10.52 -11.00
CA LEU A 8 10.40 -9.60 -11.68
C LEU A 8 11.16 -8.62 -12.59
N ASN A 9 10.42 -7.93 -13.46
CA ASN A 9 10.96 -6.80 -14.20
C ASN A 9 11.31 -5.64 -13.26
N ASN A 10 12.26 -4.79 -13.66
CA ASN A 10 12.72 -3.67 -12.82
C ASN A 10 11.64 -2.62 -12.57
N ASP A 11 10.59 -2.58 -13.39
CA ASP A 11 9.44 -1.69 -13.25
C ASP A 11 8.31 -2.28 -12.37
N TRP A 12 8.55 -3.39 -11.65
CA TRP A 12 7.53 -4.08 -10.86
C TRP A 12 6.73 -3.15 -9.92
N ALA A 13 7.42 -2.25 -9.21
CA ALA A 13 6.77 -1.34 -8.27
C ALA A 13 5.87 -0.33 -9.00
N TYR A 14 6.33 0.17 -10.15
CA TYR A 14 5.53 1.03 -11.02
C TYR A 14 4.28 0.31 -11.52
N GLN A 15 4.41 -0.95 -11.95
CA GLN A 15 3.29 -1.74 -12.44
C GLN A 15 2.24 -1.98 -11.35
N ILE A 16 2.65 -2.20 -10.09
CA ILE A 16 1.71 -2.35 -8.95
C ILE A 16 0.93 -1.06 -8.75
N ILE A 17 1.61 0.07 -8.58
CA ILE A 17 0.94 1.36 -8.34
C ILE A 17 0.02 1.73 -9.51
N LYS A 18 0.45 1.48 -10.75
CA LYS A 18 -0.38 1.74 -11.94
C LYS A 18 -1.67 0.92 -11.96
N GLN A 19 -1.62 -0.35 -11.54
CA GLN A 19 -2.76 -1.25 -11.62
C GLN A 19 -3.73 -1.07 -10.45
N VAL A 20 -3.20 -0.93 -9.24
CA VAL A 20 -4.03 -0.97 -8.02
C VAL A 20 -3.88 0.26 -7.13
N GLY A 21 -2.92 1.15 -7.38
CA GLY A 21 -2.62 2.26 -6.49
C GLY A 21 -1.81 1.82 -5.26
N ASN A 22 -1.51 2.79 -4.40
CA ASN A 22 -0.83 2.55 -3.13
C ASN A 22 -1.80 2.06 -2.05
N TYR A 23 -1.24 1.64 -0.91
CA TYR A 23 -2.00 1.11 0.23
C TYR A 23 -3.15 2.01 0.69
N GLY A 24 -2.94 3.33 0.75
CA GLY A 24 -3.98 4.29 1.14
C GLY A 24 -5.12 4.36 0.12
N GLU A 25 -4.81 4.37 -1.17
CA GLU A 25 -5.81 4.40 -2.25
C GLU A 25 -6.66 3.13 -2.24
N ILE A 26 -6.02 1.96 -2.07
CA ILE A 26 -6.71 0.68 -1.96
C ILE A 26 -7.61 0.65 -0.71
N PHE A 27 -7.13 1.14 0.43
CA PHE A 27 -7.91 1.17 1.66
C PHE A 27 -9.14 2.06 1.50
N GLU A 28 -8.97 3.33 1.08
CA GLU A 28 -10.06 4.31 1.03
C GLU A 28 -11.19 3.89 0.10
N ARG A 29 -10.89 3.29 -1.06
CA ARG A 29 -11.94 2.89 -2.02
C ARG A 29 -12.69 1.63 -1.63
N ASN A 30 -12.09 0.73 -0.87
CA ASN A 30 -12.69 -0.59 -0.58
C ASN A 30 -13.34 -0.66 0.79
N VAL A 31 -12.69 -0.08 1.82
CA VAL A 31 -13.13 -0.21 3.21
C VAL A 31 -13.14 1.12 3.96
N GLY A 32 -12.40 2.12 3.47
CA GLY A 32 -12.27 3.42 4.13
C GLY A 32 -13.49 4.31 3.94
N THR A 33 -13.27 5.61 4.17
CA THR A 33 -14.35 6.61 4.19
C THR A 33 -14.99 6.85 2.83
N GLY A 34 -14.29 6.49 1.74
CA GLY A 34 -14.82 6.47 0.38
C GLY A 34 -15.65 5.24 0.02
N SER A 35 -15.84 4.30 0.95
CA SER A 35 -16.57 3.05 0.74
C SER A 35 -17.84 2.98 1.60
N PRO A 36 -18.82 2.10 1.26
CA PRO A 36 -20.00 1.87 2.10
C PRO A 36 -19.70 1.40 3.53
N LEU A 37 -18.51 0.82 3.76
CA LEU A 37 -18.11 0.32 5.08
C LEU A 37 -17.65 1.44 6.02
N ASN A 38 -17.19 2.57 5.45
CA ASN A 38 -16.81 3.78 6.18
C ASN A 38 -15.88 3.54 7.39
N ILE A 39 -14.86 2.70 7.23
CA ILE A 39 -13.95 2.32 8.31
C ILE A 39 -12.83 3.36 8.44
N ALA A 40 -12.66 3.90 9.64
CA ALA A 40 -11.51 4.76 9.95
C ALA A 40 -10.20 3.95 9.95
N ARG A 41 -9.09 4.59 9.57
CA ARG A 41 -7.79 3.91 9.42
C ARG A 41 -7.33 3.17 10.67
N GLY A 42 -7.44 3.77 11.86
CA GLY A 42 -7.08 3.14 13.13
C GLY A 42 -5.72 2.44 13.08
N LEU A 43 -5.67 1.16 13.48
CA LEU A 43 -4.45 0.34 13.42
C LEU A 43 -3.87 0.21 12.00
N ASN A 44 -4.69 0.28 10.96
CA ASN A 44 -4.27 0.25 9.56
C ASN A 44 -3.68 1.60 9.07
N ALA A 45 -3.46 2.58 9.95
CA ALA A 45 -2.64 3.74 9.61
C ALA A 45 -1.17 3.35 9.41
N LEU A 46 -0.40 4.23 8.74
CA LEU A 46 1.05 4.08 8.67
C LEU A 46 1.65 4.14 10.08
N TRP A 47 2.75 3.42 10.31
CA TRP A 47 3.47 3.41 11.59
C TRP A 47 3.81 4.83 12.09
N SER A 48 4.23 5.71 11.18
CA SER A 48 4.57 7.10 11.49
C SER A 48 3.36 8.01 11.70
N LYS A 49 2.15 7.47 11.56
CA LYS A 49 0.86 8.15 11.74
C LYS A 49 0.01 7.47 12.82
N GLY A 50 0.64 6.75 13.75
CA GLY A 50 -0.02 6.11 14.89
C GLY A 50 -0.69 4.75 14.61
N GLY A 51 -0.43 4.14 13.44
CA GLY A 51 -0.86 2.77 13.14
C GLY A 51 0.27 1.76 13.25
N ILE A 52 0.03 0.56 12.72
CA ILE A 52 1.00 -0.55 12.73
C ILE A 52 1.43 -0.97 11.31
N MET A 53 0.94 -0.30 10.27
CA MET A 53 1.35 -0.62 8.90
C MET A 53 2.77 -0.09 8.65
N TYR A 54 3.73 -1.00 8.61
CA TYR A 54 5.14 -0.75 8.32
C TYR A 54 5.59 -1.59 7.13
N ALA A 55 6.11 -0.95 6.09
CA ALA A 55 6.75 -1.64 4.97
C ALA A 55 8.26 -1.70 5.21
N PRO A 56 8.89 -2.89 5.18
CA PRO A 56 10.34 -3.00 5.22
C PRO A 56 11.01 -2.19 4.09
N PRO A 57 12.20 -1.62 4.32
CA PRO A 57 12.88 -0.82 3.31
C PRO A 57 13.27 -1.67 2.10
N VAL A 58 12.91 -1.22 0.89
CA VAL A 58 13.40 -1.79 -0.37
C VAL A 58 14.77 -1.19 -0.67
N ARG A 59 15.81 -1.76 -0.07
CA ARG A 59 17.22 -1.42 -0.28
C ARG A 59 17.93 -2.59 -0.95
#